data_AF-A0A2T4CT07-F1
#
_entry.id   AF-A0A2T4CT07-F1
#
_cell.length_a   1.000
_cell.length_b   1.000
_cell.length_c   1.000
_cell.angle_alpha   90.00
_cell.angle_beta   90.00
_cell.angle_gamma   90.00
#
_symmetry.space_group_name_H-M   'P 1'
#
loop_
_entity.id
_entity.type
_entity.pdbx_description
1 polymer ?
#
loop_
_entity_poly.entity_id
_entity_poly.type
_entity_poly.pdbx_seq_one_letter_code
_entity_poly.pdbx_strand_id
1 'polypeptide(L)'
;MINRLPEMLTKLAEQRHRGVLLLDGDASWLAENVQQLQQQSVDLWLSDSDPQHIAVHRYRDCLGRTTQRVVLDMRKGIHADALAACLGTVTGGGLLIVVLPPQMSAFKRRLLQCAQTSSSVIVLTPTNTFD
;
A
#
# COMPACT_ATOMS: atom_id res chain seq x y z
N MET A 1 -13.65 -5.87 -3.17
CA MET A 1 -12.32 -6.48 -3.38
C MET A 1 -11.37 -6.18 -2.22
N ILE A 2 -11.29 -4.93 -1.76
CA ILE A 2 -10.77 -4.53 -0.43
C ILE A 2 -11.50 -5.21 0.75
N ASN A 3 -12.68 -5.77 0.53
CA ASN A 3 -13.51 -6.42 1.55
C ASN A 3 -12.86 -7.64 2.24
N ARG A 4 -11.78 -8.23 1.68
CA ARG A 4 -11.00 -9.33 2.31
C ARG A 4 -9.82 -8.83 3.15
N LEU A 5 -9.55 -7.52 3.19
CA LEU A 5 -8.55 -6.92 4.08
C LEU A 5 -8.68 -7.40 5.53
N PRO A 6 -9.88 -7.55 6.12
CA PRO A 6 -10.02 -8.01 7.50
C PRO A 6 -9.43 -9.42 7.71
N GLU A 7 -9.74 -10.38 6.84
CA GLU A 7 -9.22 -11.75 6.93
C GLU A 7 -7.70 -11.79 6.80
N MET A 8 -7.16 -10.97 5.91
CA MET A 8 -5.72 -10.84 5.69
C MET A 8 -5.01 -10.22 6.89
N LEU A 9 -5.59 -9.17 7.48
CA LEU A 9 -5.08 -8.54 8.69
C LEU A 9 -5.10 -9.49 9.88
N THR A 10 -6.15 -10.32 10.02
CA THR A 10 -6.21 -11.34 11.06
C THR A 10 -5.05 -12.32 10.94
N LYS A 11 -4.77 -12.86 9.74
CA LYS A 11 -3.63 -13.76 9.51
C LYS A 11 -2.28 -13.09 9.80
N LEU A 12 -2.10 -11.84 9.38
CA LEU A 12 -0.88 -11.08 9.65
C LEU A 12 -0.69 -10.83 11.15
N ALA A 13 -1.77 -10.51 11.87
CA ALA A 13 -1.76 -10.28 13.30
C ALA A 13 -1.44 -11.54 14.10
N GLU A 14 -2.02 -12.68 13.73
CA GLU A 14 -1.75 -13.99 14.34
C GLU A 14 -0.26 -14.36 14.24
N GLN A 15 0.36 -14.07 13.10
CA GLN A 15 1.78 -14.34 12.86
C GLN A 15 2.71 -13.20 13.31
N ARG A 16 2.17 -12.09 13.81
CA ARG A 16 2.88 -10.82 14.09
C ARG A 16 3.74 -10.34 12.92
N HIS A 17 3.34 -10.65 11.70
CA HIS A 17 4.04 -10.26 10.48
C HIS A 17 3.50 -8.96 9.92
N ARG A 18 4.39 -8.17 9.31
CA ARG A 18 4.02 -6.97 8.57
C ARG A 18 3.62 -7.38 7.16
N GLY A 19 2.43 -6.98 6.73
CA GLY A 19 1.99 -7.20 5.36
C GLY A 19 2.25 -5.99 4.47
N VAL A 20 2.39 -6.25 3.18
CA VAL A 20 2.33 -5.23 2.13
C VAL A 20 1.27 -5.63 1.11
N LEU A 21 0.37 -4.71 0.79
CA LEU A 21 -0.60 -4.84 -0.28
C LEU A 21 -0.23 -3.87 -1.41
N LEU A 22 0.12 -4.38 -2.58
CA LEU A 22 0.36 -3.58 -3.77
C LEU A 22 -0.92 -3.58 -4.62
N LEU A 23 -1.44 -2.40 -4.92
CA LEU A 23 -2.52 -2.21 -5.90
C LEU A 23 -1.88 -1.86 -7.24
N ASP A 24 -2.05 -2.74 -8.23
CA ASP A 24 -1.50 -2.61 -9.57
C ASP A 24 -2.60 -2.76 -10.62
N GLY A 25 -3.05 -1.65 -11.21
CA GLY A 25 -4.12 -1.65 -12.19
C GLY A 25 -4.14 -0.37 -13.03
N ASP A 26 -5.16 -0.24 -13.86
CA ASP A 26 -5.44 0.99 -14.60
C ASP A 26 -5.92 2.12 -13.67
N ALA A 27 -5.93 3.35 -14.20
CA ALA A 27 -6.23 4.54 -13.41
C ALA A 27 -7.66 4.54 -12.81
N SER A 28 -8.65 4.02 -13.53
CA SER A 28 -10.04 3.91 -13.06
C SER A 28 -10.13 2.95 -11.87
N TRP A 29 -9.60 1.74 -12.03
CA TRP A 29 -9.62 0.73 -10.96
C TRP A 29 -8.88 1.21 -9.71
N LEU A 30 -7.71 1.85 -9.88
CA LEU A 30 -6.97 2.42 -8.75
C LEU A 30 -7.74 3.55 -8.06
N ALA A 31 -8.44 4.41 -8.81
CA ALA A 31 -9.26 5.48 -8.24
C ALA A 31 -10.42 4.92 -7.39
N GLU A 32 -11.12 3.91 -7.88
CA GLU A 32 -12.19 3.23 -7.14
C GLU A 32 -11.68 2.59 -5.84
N ASN A 33 -10.55 1.88 -5.89
CA ASN A 33 -9.96 1.27 -4.70
C ASN A 33 -9.48 2.33 -3.70
N VAL A 34 -8.90 3.44 -4.15
CA VAL A 34 -8.54 4.57 -3.28
C VAL A 34 -9.78 5.12 -2.58
N GLN A 35 -10.88 5.34 -3.32
CA GLN A 35 -12.13 5.84 -2.73
C GLN A 35 -12.67 4.88 -1.66
N GLN A 36 -12.59 3.56 -1.89
CA GLN A 36 -12.96 2.55 -0.89
C GLN A 36 -12.05 2.58 0.34
N LEU A 37 -10.73 2.76 0.16
CA LEU A 37 -9.78 2.88 1.28
C LEU A 37 -10.04 4.13 2.12
N GLN A 38 -10.44 5.25 1.51
CA GLN A 38 -10.78 6.49 2.22
C GLN A 38 -12.00 6.32 3.15
N GLN A 39 -12.86 5.34 2.89
CA GLN A 39 -13.98 4.99 3.77
C GLN A 39 -13.58 4.11 4.95
N GLN A 40 -12.32 3.66 5.01
CA GLN A 40 -11.79 2.81 6.08
C GLN A 40 -10.92 3.61 7.05
N SER A 41 -10.80 3.11 8.29
CA SER A 41 -9.86 3.67 9.26
C SER A 41 -8.41 3.36 8.84
N VAL A 42 -7.68 4.41 8.50
CA VAL A 42 -6.25 4.42 8.14
C VAL A 42 -5.51 5.36 9.10
N ASP A 43 -4.41 4.90 9.68
CA ASP A 43 -3.65 5.70 10.67
C ASP A 43 -2.78 6.76 10.01
N LEU A 44 -2.28 6.44 8.80
CA LEU A 44 -1.36 7.29 8.07
C LEU A 44 -1.62 7.18 6.56
N TRP A 45 -1.85 8.31 5.91
CA TRP A 45 -2.06 8.39 4.46
C TRP A 45 -1.09 9.39 3.84
N LEU A 46 -0.30 8.93 2.87
CA LEU A 46 0.56 9.78 2.07
C LEU A 46 0.09 9.78 0.61
N SER A 47 -0.13 10.95 0.03
CA SER A 47 -0.55 11.11 -1.37
C SER A 47 -0.10 12.46 -1.92
N ASP A 48 0.42 12.46 -3.15
CA ASP A 48 0.62 13.68 -3.94
C ASP A 48 -0.59 13.99 -4.85
N SER A 49 -1.60 13.12 -4.85
CA SER A 49 -2.83 13.25 -5.66
C SER A 49 -3.96 13.94 -4.90
N ASP A 50 -3.92 13.97 -3.57
CA ASP A 50 -4.92 14.58 -2.71
C ASP A 50 -4.25 15.50 -1.67
N PRO A 51 -4.49 16.82 -1.71
CA PRO A 51 -3.87 17.77 -0.78
C PRO A 51 -4.37 17.66 0.68
N GLN A 52 -5.43 16.89 0.95
CA GLN A 52 -5.89 16.63 2.32
C GLN A 52 -4.99 15.64 3.07
N HIS A 53 -4.14 14.93 2.35
CA HIS A 53 -3.21 13.94 2.90
C HIS A 53 -1.77 14.47 2.95
N ILE A 54 -0.90 13.75 3.65
CA ILE A 54 0.51 14.13 3.74
C ILE A 54 1.15 13.91 2.37
N ALA A 55 1.78 14.93 1.81
CA ALA A 55 2.50 14.78 0.54
C ALA A 55 3.60 13.70 0.67
N VAL A 56 3.81 12.89 -0.36
CA VAL A 56 4.69 11.69 -0.26
C VAL A 56 6.12 12.08 0.06
N HIS A 57 6.61 13.19 -0.48
CA HIS A 57 7.95 13.72 -0.20
C HIS A 57 8.18 14.10 1.28
N ARG A 58 7.11 14.26 2.07
CA ARG A 58 7.16 14.54 3.52
C ARG A 58 7.18 13.29 4.39
N TYR A 59 7.44 12.11 3.83
CA TYR A 59 7.49 10.84 4.56
C TYR A 59 8.37 10.85 5.83
N ARG A 60 9.39 11.72 5.87
CA ARG A 60 10.30 11.87 7.03
C ARG A 60 9.57 12.35 8.28
N ASP A 61 8.47 13.08 8.13
CA ASP A 61 7.64 13.57 9.25
C ASP A 61 6.90 12.43 9.98
N CYS A 62 6.84 11.26 9.34
CA CYS A 62 6.18 10.06 9.83
C CYS A 62 7.14 9.09 10.53
N LEU A 63 8.45 9.34 10.46
CA LEU A 63 9.46 8.47 11.07
C LEU A 63 9.36 8.47 12.60
N GLY A 64 9.74 7.35 13.22
CA GLY A 64 9.65 7.16 14.67
C GLY A 64 8.23 6.89 15.18
N ARG A 65 7.23 6.86 14.28
CA ARG A 65 5.85 6.48 14.61
C ARG A 65 5.63 4.99 14.40
N THR A 66 4.58 4.52 15.05
CA THR A 66 4.15 3.12 15.02
C THR A 66 2.68 3.10 14.59
N THR A 67 2.38 2.49 13.46
CA THR A 67 1.08 2.54 12.77
C THR A 67 0.61 1.14 12.40
N GLN A 68 -0.69 0.86 12.50
CA GLN A 68 -1.26 -0.41 12.07
C GLN A 68 -1.59 -0.41 10.59
N ARG A 69 -2.12 0.71 10.06
CA ARG A 69 -2.53 0.83 8.66
C ARG A 69 -1.95 2.08 8.02
N VAL A 70 -1.17 1.89 6.98
CA VAL A 70 -0.55 2.96 6.20
C VAL A 70 -0.99 2.85 4.75
N VAL A 71 -1.44 3.95 4.15
CA VAL A 71 -1.68 4.06 2.72
C VAL A 71 -0.62 4.97 2.10
N LEU A 72 0.02 4.47 1.05
CA LEU A 72 1.03 5.17 0.28
C LEU A 72 0.57 5.24 -1.18
N ASP A 73 -0.05 6.37 -1.53
CA ASP A 73 -0.56 6.64 -2.87
C ASP A 73 0.54 7.22 -3.75
N MET A 74 1.13 6.34 -4.55
CA MET A 74 2.23 6.60 -5.47
C MET A 74 1.76 6.66 -6.92
N ARG A 75 0.49 6.97 -7.18
CA ARG A 75 -0.04 7.03 -8.56
C ARG A 75 0.74 8.00 -9.47
N LYS A 76 1.35 9.04 -8.90
CA LYS A 76 2.19 10.03 -9.60
C LYS A 76 3.67 9.64 -9.74
N GLY A 77 4.12 8.58 -9.07
CA GLY A 77 5.52 8.15 -9.08
C GLY A 77 5.89 7.31 -7.85
N ILE A 78 6.81 6.37 -8.03
CA ILE A 78 7.29 5.52 -6.93
C ILE A 78 8.45 6.21 -6.21
N HIS A 79 8.32 6.36 -4.89
CA HIS A 79 9.38 6.87 -4.01
C HIS A 79 9.91 5.75 -3.13
N ALA A 80 11.08 5.20 -3.48
CA ALA A 80 11.68 4.06 -2.77
C ALA A 80 11.92 4.37 -1.28
N ASP A 81 12.39 5.58 -0.96
CA ASP A 81 12.65 5.98 0.42
C ASP A 81 11.37 6.08 1.25
N ALA A 82 10.30 6.62 0.66
CA ALA A 82 8.99 6.69 1.32
C ALA A 82 8.42 5.28 1.55
N LEU A 83 8.58 4.36 0.58
CA LEU A 83 8.18 2.96 0.73
C LEU A 83 8.91 2.31 1.92
N ALA A 84 10.23 2.44 1.97
CA ALA A 84 11.04 1.86 3.05
C ALA A 84 10.71 2.48 4.41
N ALA A 85 10.57 3.81 4.47
CA ALA A 85 10.21 4.53 5.69
C ALA A 85 8.84 4.11 6.23
N CYS A 86 7.81 4.14 5.40
CA CYS A 86 6.45 3.74 5.78
C CYS A 86 6.38 2.26 6.17
N LEU A 87 7.10 1.37 5.48
CA LEU A 87 7.20 -0.03 5.90
C LEU A 87 7.81 -0.17 7.31
N GLY A 88 8.77 0.69 7.64
CA GLY A 88 9.40 0.77 8.96
C GLY A 88 8.45 1.25 10.07
N THR A 89 7.41 2.03 9.76
CA THR A 89 6.41 2.49 10.75
C THR A 89 5.34 1.44 11.04
N VAL A 90 5.15 0.45 10.16
CA VAL A 90 4.13 -0.59 10.33
C VAL A 90 4.49 -1.52 11.48
N THR A 91 3.54 -1.79 12.38
CA THR A 91 3.66 -2.78 13.46
C THR A 91 3.58 -4.22 12.98
N GLY A 92 4.10 -5.17 13.75
CA GLY A 92 3.77 -6.60 13.54
C GLY A 92 2.25 -6.80 13.60
N GLY A 93 1.67 -7.40 12.55
CA GLY A 93 0.23 -7.50 12.33
C GLY A 93 -0.41 -6.38 11.52
N GLY A 94 0.34 -5.31 11.25
CA GLY A 94 -0.10 -4.17 10.45
C GLY A 94 0.07 -4.39 8.95
N LEU A 95 -0.43 -3.42 8.18
CA LEU A 95 -0.47 -3.45 6.73
C LEU A 95 -0.06 -2.12 6.11
N LEU A 96 0.90 -2.19 5.19
CA LEU A 96 1.19 -1.11 4.26
C LEU A 96 0.44 -1.36 2.95
N ILE A 97 -0.37 -0.40 2.51
CA ILE A 97 -1.10 -0.45 1.24
C ILE A 97 -0.44 0.56 0.30
N VAL A 98 0.04 0.09 -0.85
CA VAL A 98 0.74 0.91 -1.84
C VAL A 98 -0.06 0.95 -3.11
N VAL A 99 -0.45 2.15 -3.54
CA VAL A 99 -1.14 2.35 -4.82
C VAL A 99 -0.08 2.69 -5.86
N LEU A 100 0.23 1.74 -6.74
CA LEU A 100 1.30 1.92 -7.72
C LEU A 100 0.86 2.87 -8.86
N PRO A 101 1.81 3.50 -9.58
CA PRO A 101 1.49 4.22 -10.80
C PRO A 101 0.83 3.29 -11.82
N PRO A 102 -0.19 3.75 -12.57
CA PRO A 102 -0.82 2.92 -13.59
C PRO A 102 0.15 2.59 -14.73
N GLN A 103 1.10 3.47 -15.04
CA GLN A 103 2.10 3.22 -16.08
C GLN A 103 3.20 2.26 -15.60
N MET A 104 3.66 1.38 -16.49
CA MET A 104 4.77 0.48 -16.23
C MET A 104 6.11 1.22 -16.32
N SER A 105 6.92 1.13 -15.27
CA SER A 105 8.31 1.62 -15.24
C SER A 105 9.27 0.47 -14.92
N ALA A 106 10.58 0.66 -15.16
CA ALA A 106 11.59 -0.33 -14.79
C ALA A 106 11.56 -0.64 -13.28
N PHE A 107 11.38 0.39 -12.45
CA PHE A 107 11.24 0.24 -11.01
C PHE A 107 10.00 -0.58 -10.64
N LYS A 108 8.83 -0.23 -11.19
CA LYS A 108 7.57 -0.96 -10.94
C LYS A 108 7.71 -2.44 -11.32
N ARG A 109 8.27 -2.72 -12.49
CA ARG A 109 8.51 -4.10 -12.94
C ARG A 109 9.37 -4.89 -11.96
N ARG A 110 10.47 -4.29 -11.48
CA ARG A 110 11.37 -4.93 -10.52
C ARG A 110 10.67 -5.15 -9.17
N LEU A 111 9.92 -4.16 -8.70
CA LEU A 111 9.14 -4.26 -7.47
C LEU A 111 8.14 -5.42 -7.52
N LEU A 112 7.37 -5.53 -8.61
CA LEU A 112 6.41 -6.62 -8.82
C LEU A 112 7.09 -7.99 -8.91
N GLN A 113 8.24 -8.08 -9.60
CA GLN A 113 9.02 -9.32 -9.66
C GLN A 113 9.53 -9.72 -8.26
N CYS A 114 10.00 -8.76 -7.45
CA CYS A 114 10.41 -9.03 -6.07
C CYS A 114 9.22 -9.44 -5.20
N ALA A 115 8.06 -8.82 -5.38
CA ALA A 115 6.84 -9.14 -4.65
C ALA A 115 6.43 -10.62 -4.81
N GLN A 116 6.61 -11.19 -6.01
CA GLN A 116 6.32 -12.62 -6.27
C GLN A 116 7.14 -13.60 -5.43
N THR A 117 8.29 -13.17 -4.90
CA THR A 117 9.17 -14.01 -4.08
C THR A 117 8.90 -13.89 -2.57
N SER A 118 7.97 -13.02 -2.16
CA SER A 118 7.69 -12.74 -0.76
C SER A 118 6.28 -13.15 -0.37
N SER A 119 6.14 -14.01 0.64
CA SER A 119 4.84 -14.45 1.17
C SER A 119 4.06 -13.36 1.91
N SER A 120 4.73 -12.28 2.34
CA SER A 120 4.13 -11.16 3.07
C SER A 120 3.72 -10.00 2.16
N VAL A 121 3.95 -10.13 0.86
CA VAL A 121 3.55 -9.13 -0.15
C VAL A 121 2.46 -9.72 -1.03
N ILE A 122 1.33 -9.04 -1.10
CA ILE A 122 0.19 -9.43 -1.93
C ILE A 122 0.02 -8.37 -3.00
N VAL A 123 -0.13 -8.80 -4.24
CA VAL A 123 -0.40 -7.92 -5.37
C VAL A 123 -1.85 -8.13 -5.81
N LEU A 124 -2.64 -7.05 -5.78
CA LEU A 124 -3.98 -7.02 -6.33
C LEU A 124 -3.95 -6.32 -7.69
N THR A 125 -4.54 -7.00 -8.67
CA THR A 125 -4.73 -6.51 -10.02
C THR A 125 -6.22 -6.58 -10.39
N PRO A 126 -6.68 -5.79 -11.36
CA PRO A 126 -8.07 -5.84 -11.81
C PRO A 126 -8.49 -7.22 -12.36
N THR A 127 -7.55 -8.01 -12.86
CA THR A 127 -7.78 -9.38 -13.37
C THR A 127 -7.80 -10.45 -12.29
N ASN A 128 -7.24 -10.20 -11.10
CA ASN A 128 -7.34 -11.10 -9.95
C ASN A 128 -8.69 -10.91 -9.23
N THR A 129 -9.79 -10.90 -9.99
CA THR A 129 -11.14 -11.10 -9.43
C THR A 129 -11.18 -12.56 -8.97
N PHE A 130 -10.83 -12.81 -7.71
CA PHE A 130 -11.09 -14.10 -7.11
C PHE A 130 -12.61 -14.22 -6.95
N ASP A 131 -13.24 -14.94 -7.88
CA ASP A 131 -14.62 -15.43 -7.76
C ASP A 131 -14.81 -16.19 -6.43
#